data_AF-A0A2P0QL89-F1
#
_entry.id   AF-A0A2P0QL89-F1
#
_cell.length_a   1.000
_cell.length_b   1.000
_cell.length_c   1.000
_cell.angle_alpha   90.00
_cell.angle_beta   90.00
_cell.angle_gamma   90.00
#
_symmetry.space_group_name_H-M   'P 1'
#
loop_
_entity.id
_entity.type
_entity.pdbx_description
1 polymer ?
#
loop_
_entity_poly.entity_id
_entity_poly.type
_entity_poly.pdbx_seq_one_letter_code
_entity_poly.pdbx_strand_id
1 'polypeptide(L)' 'MLYPEIVIVGCGNPLFADDGFGPAVAEEMQNLSLPDNVKVVDGGLGAPHFIFTLLDPEVTKKLIIVDIVDFGA' A
#
# COMPACT_ATOMS: atom_id res chain seq x y z
N MET A 1 18.23 2.07 2.53
CA MET A 1 17.83 3.16 3.44
C MET A 1 16.74 2.62 4.35
N LEU A 2 16.59 3.15 5.57
CA LEU A 2 15.55 2.67 6.50
C LEU A 2 14.13 2.97 5.99
N TYR A 3 13.97 4.08 5.26
CA TYR A 3 12.72 4.52 4.65
C TYR A 3 12.86 4.69 3.12
N PRO A 4 11.81 4.37 2.33
CA PRO A 4 11.75 4.57 0.89
C PRO A 4 11.20 5.97 0.52
N GLU A 5 11.47 6.42 -0.72
CA GLU A 5 10.91 7.69 -1.22
C GLU A 5 9.42 7.57 -1.61
N ILE A 6 9.01 6.38 -2.07
CA ILE A 6 7.64 6.08 -2.50
C ILE A 6 7.15 4.86 -1.73
N VAL A 7 6.04 5.01 -1.01
CA VAL A 7 5.34 3.91 -0.33
C VAL A 7 4.01 3.66 -1.04
N ILE A 8 3.76 2.41 -1.43
CA ILE A 8 2.48 1.94 -1.96
C ILE A 8 1.88 0.99 -0.93
N VAL A 9 0.66 1.27 -0.48
CA VAL A 9 -0.04 0.47 0.51
C VAL A 9 -1.34 -0.07 -0.08
N GLY A 10 -1.47 -1.39 -0.13
CA GLY A 10 -2.74 -2.06 -0.40
C GLY A 10 -3.59 -2.14 0.87
N CYS A 11 -4.81 -1.62 0.85
CA CYS A 11 -5.76 -1.65 1.96
C CYS A 11 -6.91 -2.59 1.64
N GLY A 12 -7.47 -3.21 2.68
CA GLY A 12 -8.68 -4.04 2.59
C GLY A 12 -8.52 -5.44 3.17
N ASN A 13 -9.58 -6.24 3.08
CA ASN A 13 -9.66 -7.58 3.63
C ASN A 13 -9.81 -8.64 2.53
N PRO A 14 -8.78 -9.48 2.27
CA PRO A 14 -8.86 -10.58 1.30
C PRO A 14 -9.98 -11.60 1.58
N LEU A 15 -10.50 -11.64 2.81
CA LEU A 15 -11.59 -12.53 3.22
C LEU A 15 -12.98 -11.94 3.00
N PHE A 16 -13.09 -10.72 2.45
CA PHE A 16 -14.34 -9.99 2.29
C PHE A 16 -14.60 -9.56 0.84
N ALA A 17 -14.88 -10.54 -0.03
CA ALA A 17 -15.23 -10.32 -1.43
C ALA A 17 -14.24 -9.37 -2.14
N ASP A 18 -14.73 -8.29 -2.76
CA ASP A 18 -13.91 -7.35 -3.54
C ASP A 18 -13.03 -6.44 -2.67
N ASP A 19 -13.21 -6.44 -1.34
CA ASP A 19 -12.35 -5.75 -0.38
C ASP A 19 -10.91 -6.32 -0.35
N GLY A 20 -10.70 -7.49 -0.96
CA GLY A 20 -9.36 -8.01 -1.23
C GLY A 20 -8.57 -7.29 -2.33
N PHE A 21 -9.16 -6.29 -3.00
CA PHE A 21 -8.53 -5.62 -4.15
C PHE A 21 -7.16 -5.00 -3.83
N GLY A 22 -7.05 -4.21 -2.75
CA GLY A 22 -5.79 -3.58 -2.37
C GLY A 22 -4.66 -4.58 -2.11
N PRO A 23 -4.85 -5.58 -1.23
CA PRO A 23 -3.89 -6.66 -1.00
C PRO A 23 -3.51 -7.42 -2.29
N ALA A 24 -4.48 -7.73 -3.16
CA ALA A 24 -4.21 -8.41 -4.42
C ALA A 24 -3.31 -7.57 -5.35
N VAL A 25 -3.54 -6.26 -5.44
CA VAL A 25 -2.64 -5.35 -6.19
C VAL A 25 -1.26 -5.31 -5.57
N ALA A 26 -1.16 -5.24 -4.23
CA ALA A 26 0.12 -5.21 -3.54
C ALA A 26 0.93 -6.50 -3.78
N GLU A 27 0.30 -7.66 -3.72
CA GLU A 27 0.90 -8.97 -4.01
C GLU A 27 1.45 -9.04 -5.45
N GLU A 28 0.65 -8.65 -6.44
CA GLU A 28 1.09 -8.64 -7.84
C GLU A 28 2.23 -7.65 -8.08
N MET A 29 2.20 -6.46 -7.46
CA MET A 29 3.28 -5.48 -7.59
C MET A 29 4.59 -5.97 -6.96
N GLN A 30 4.54 -6.80 -5.92
CA GLN A 30 5.74 -7.40 -5.32
C GLN A 30 6.45 -8.39 -6.25
N ASN A 31 5.75 -8.93 -7.26
CA ASN A 31 6.34 -9.79 -8.28
C ASN A 31 7.03 -9.01 -9.42
N LEU A 32 6.90 -7.68 -9.44
CA LEU A 32 7.49 -6.82 -10.47
C LEU A 32 8.89 -6.33 -10.08
N SER A 33 9.71 -6.05 -11.11
CA SER A 33 10.95 -5.30 -10.91
C SER A 33 10.61 -3.81 -10.73
N LEU A 34 10.59 -3.36 -9.48
CA LEU A 34 10.36 -1.96 -9.13
C LEU A 34 11.70 -1.24 -8.87
N PRO A 35 11.74 0.09 -9.04
CA PRO A 35 12.90 0.88 -8.65
C PRO A 35 13.21 0.76 -7.15
N ASP A 36 14.49 0.82 -6.77
CA ASP A 36 14.96 0.65 -5.39
C ASP A 36 14.37 1.65 -4.38
N ASN A 37 13.84 2.78 -4.85
CA ASN A 37 13.22 3.80 -4.01
C ASN A 37 11.71 3.59 -3.78
N VAL A 38 11.14 2.49 -4.28
CA VAL A 38 9.73 2.11 -4.12
C VAL A 38 9.60 0.97 -3.13
N LYS A 39 8.68 1.10 -2.17
CA LYS A 39 8.27 0.03 -1.27
C LYS A 39 6.78 -0.24 -1.42
N VAL A 40 6.45 -1.50 -1.66
CA VAL A 40 5.06 -1.98 -1.64
C VAL A 40 4.82 -2.71 -0.31
N VAL A 41 3.68 -2.42 0.32
CA VAL A 41 3.25 -3.00 1.59
C VAL A 41 1.80 -3.45 1.47
N ASP A 42 1.52 -4.70 1.88
CA ASP A 42 0.17 -5.12 2.19
C ASP A 42 -0.20 -4.55 3.56
N GLY A 43 -1.12 -3.59 3.56
CA GLY A 43 -1.63 -2.90 4.73
C GLY A 43 -2.81 -3.63 5.39
N GLY A 44 -3.48 -4.51 4.65
CA GLY A 44 -4.72 -5.16 5.07
C GLY A 44 -5.72 -4.20 5.73
N LEU A 45 -6.40 -4.70 6.77
CA LEU A 45 -7.28 -3.92 7.64
C LEU A 45 -6.53 -2.99 8.63
N GLY A 46 -5.24 -3.21 8.84
CA GLY A 46 -4.48 -2.46 9.83
C GLY A 46 -3.86 -1.17 9.29
N ALA A 47 -3.88 -0.96 7.97
CA ALA A 47 -3.26 0.19 7.31
C ALA A 47 -3.56 1.52 8.01
N PRO A 48 -4.82 1.87 8.35
CA PRO A 48 -5.14 3.14 9.02
C PRO A 48 -4.39 3.38 10.33
N HIS A 49 -3.94 2.32 10.99
CA HIS A 49 -3.24 2.40 12.27
C HIS A 49 -1.71 2.47 12.14
N PHE A 50 -1.12 1.90 11.08
CA PHE A 50 0.33 1.76 11.00
C PHE A 50 0.99 2.40 9.78
N ILE A 51 0.26 2.89 8.77
CA ILE A 51 0.90 3.42 7.56
C ILE A 51 1.94 4.50 7.87
N PHE A 52 1.68 5.35 8.87
CA PHE A 52 2.57 6.45 9.23
C PHE A 52 3.89 5.98 9.85
N THR A 53 3.96 4.76 10.37
CA THR A 53 5.22 4.16 10.86
C THR A 53 6.18 3.78 9.74
N LEU A 54 5.67 3.71 8.50
CA LEU A 54 6.44 3.40 7.30
C LEU A 54 7.00 4.65 6.60
N LEU A 55 6.69 5.84 7.12
CA LEU A 55 7.00 7.12 6.48
C LEU A 55 8.03 7.89 7.30
N ASP A 56 8.95 8.52 6.59
CA ASP A 56 9.84 9.53 7.15
C ASP A 56 9.69 10.81 6.32
N PRO A 57 9.22 11.94 6.90
CA PRO A 57 9.02 13.18 6.16
C PRO A 57 10.28 13.74 5.47
N GLU A 58 11.49 13.38 5.93
CA GLU A 58 12.73 13.82 5.29
C GLU A 58 13.09 13.00 4.04
N VAL A 59 12.55 11.78 3.93
CA VAL A 59 12.89 10.81 2.87
C VAL A 59 11.71 10.51 1.96
N THR A 60 10.56 10.20 2.55
CA THR A 60 9.33 9.77 1.87
C THR A 60 8.62 10.96 1.25
N LYS A 61 8.54 10.95 -0.09
CA LYS A 61 7.96 12.02 -0.90
C LYS A 61 6.54 11.71 -1.34
N LYS A 62 6.17 10.43 -1.40
CA LYS A 62 4.87 9.98 -1.89
C LYS A 62 4.36 8.77 -1.12
N LEU A 63 3.10 8.85 -0.71
CA LEU A 63 2.29 7.74 -0.25
C LEU A 63 1.18 7.51 -1.29
N ILE A 64 1.04 6.28 -1.76
CA ILE A 64 -0.01 5.83 -2.68
C ILE A 64 -0.84 4.78 -1.93
N ILE A 65 -2.14 5.02 -1.79
CA ILE A 65 -3.08 4.09 -1.17
C ILE A 65 -3.88 3.43 -2.29
N VAL A 66 -3.96 2.10 -2.24
CA VAL A 66 -4.75 1.28 -3.17
C VAL A 66 -5.81 0.57 -2.34
N ASP A 67 -7.08 0.87 -2.61
CA ASP A 67 -8.21 0.31 -1.87
C ASP A 67 -9.40 0.14 -2.84
N ILE A 68 -10.33 -0.75 -2.49
CA ILE A 68 -11.62 -0.77 -3.17
C ILE A 68 -12.48 0.38 -2.63
N VAL A 69 -13.20 1.07 -3.51
CA VAL A 69 -14.18 2.09 -3.09
C VAL A 69 -15.39 2.00 -4.00
N ASP A 70 -16.57 2.01 -3.38
CA ASP A 70 -17.81 2.33 -4.06
C ASP A 70 -18.03 3.85 -4.06
N PHE A 71 -18.00 4.46 -5.24
CA PHE A 71 -18.28 5.89 -5.42
C PHE A 71 -19.78 6.18 -5.66
N GLY A 72 -20.64 5.16 -5.66
CA GLY A 72 -22.09 5.28 -5.81
C GLY A 72 -22.56 5.78 -7.18
N ALA A 73 -21.81 5.47 -8.24
CA ALA A 73 -22.10 5.89 -9.61
C ALA A 73 -23.22 5.07 -10.28
#